data_AF-A0ABD0N0E3-F1
#
_entry.id   AF-A0ABD0N0E3-F1
#
_cell.length_a   1.000
_cell.length_b   1.000
_cell.length_c   1.000
_cell.angle_alpha   90.00
_cell.angle_beta   90.00
_cell.angle_gamma   90.00
#
_symmetry.space_group_name_H-M   'P 1'
#
loop_
_entity.id
_entity.type
_entity.pdbx_description
1 polymer ?
#
loop_
_entity_poly.entity_id
_entity_poly.type
_entity_poly.pdbx_seq_one_letter_code
_entity_poly.pdbx_strand_id
1 'polypeptide(L)' 'WMDDKLVSLMTPKLIGERPNTYTYTKALAEHLVQQECGNLNVVIVRPSIVGASWKEPFP' A
#
# COMPACT_ATOMS: atom_id res chain seq x y z
N TRP A 1 3.85 24.80 4.63
CA TRP A 1 3.93 23.32 4.69
C TRP A 1 2.91 22.83 5.72
N MET A 2 2.40 21.59 5.65
CA MET A 2 1.28 21.14 6.49
C MET A 2 1.71 21.07 7.97
N ASP A 3 0.86 21.59 8.86
CA ASP A 3 1.08 21.59 10.31
C ASP A 3 0.91 20.18 10.90
N ASP A 4 1.76 19.78 11.84
CA ASP A 4 1.74 18.44 12.43
C ASP A 4 0.42 18.11 13.15
N LYS A 5 -0.24 19.12 13.74
CA LYS A 5 -1.55 18.91 14.38
C LYS A 5 -2.61 18.60 13.33
N LEU A 6 -2.56 19.29 12.19
CA LEU A 6 -3.46 19.06 11.08
C LEU A 6 -3.29 17.64 10.49
N VAL A 7 -2.04 17.18 10.32
CA VAL A 7 -1.74 15.81 9.86
C VAL A 7 -2.24 14.78 10.87
N SER A 8 -1.98 14.96 12.15
CA SER A 8 -2.44 14.07 13.23
C SER A 8 -3.97 13.95 13.27
N LEU A 9 -4.69 15.06 13.10
CA LEU A 9 -6.16 15.08 13.08
C LEU A 9 -6.76 14.37 11.85
N MET A 10 -6.10 14.46 10.69
CA MET A 10 -6.60 13.84 9.45
C MET A 10 -6.23 12.36 9.32
N THR A 11 -5.10 11.95 9.90
CA THR A 11 -4.54 10.59 9.74
C THR A 11 -5.54 9.46 10.02
N PRO A 12 -6.35 9.49 11.10
CA PRO A 12 -7.33 8.42 11.37
C PRO A 12 -8.37 8.27 10.26
N LYS A 13 -8.85 9.39 9.70
CA LYS A 13 -9.83 9.38 8.61
C LYS A 13 -9.23 8.88 7.30
N LEU A 14 -7.95 9.19 7.04
CA LEU A 14 -7.25 8.75 5.84
C LEU A 14 -6.95 7.24 5.89
N ILE A 15 -6.41 6.75 7.01
CA ILE A 15 -6.10 5.33 7.17
C ILE A 15 -7.39 4.49 7.16
N GLY A 16 -8.45 4.97 7.83
CA GLY A 16 -9.71 4.25 7.97
C GLY A 16 -9.52 2.90 8.66
N GLU A 17 -10.14 1.85 8.12
CA GLU A 17 -10.09 0.48 8.65
C GLU A 17 -8.77 -0.25 8.41
N ARG A 18 -7.76 0.42 7.84
CA ARG A 18 -6.49 -0.22 7.49
C ARG A 18 -5.58 -0.36 8.71
N PRO A 19 -4.85 -1.48 8.85
CA PRO A 19 -4.08 -1.77 10.06
C PRO A 19 -2.89 -0.83 10.28
N ASN A 20 -2.39 -0.17 9.22
CA ASN A 20 -1.27 0.77 9.31
C ASN A 20 -1.15 1.67 8.07
N THR A 21 -0.28 2.68 8.15
CA THR A 21 0.00 3.60 7.04
C THR A 21 0.58 2.90 5.80
N TYR A 22 1.32 1.80 5.97
CA TYR A 22 1.87 1.02 4.85
C TYR A 22 0.76 0.40 3.99
N THR A 23 -0.21 -0.26 4.62
CA THR A 23 -1.36 -0.84 3.91
C THR A 23 -2.24 0.22 3.24
N TYR A 24 -2.32 1.42 3.83
CA TYR A 24 -2.96 2.58 3.19
C TYR A 24 -2.21 3.03 1.93
N THR A 25 -0.90 3.28 2.03
CA THR A 25 -0.14 3.78 0.88
C THR A 25 -0.02 2.76 -0.25
N LYS A 26 0.04 1.45 0.07
CA LYS A 26 0.01 0.40 -0.97
C LYS A 26 -1.33 0.32 -1.68
N ALA A 27 -2.45 0.37 -0.95
CA ALA A 27 -3.77 0.41 -1.56
C ALA A 27 -3.96 1.66 -2.45
N LEU A 28 -3.45 2.81 -2.00
CA LEU A 28 -3.47 4.05 -2.78
C LEU A 28 -2.64 3.93 -4.07
N ALA A 29 -1.45 3.32 -4.00
CA ALA A 29 -0.59 3.11 -5.16
C ALA A 29 -1.23 2.14 -6.17
N GLU A 30 -1.84 1.05 -5.71
CA GLU A 30 -2.57 0.12 -6.57
C GLU A 30 -3.73 0.82 -7.30
N HIS A 31 -4.48 1.67 -6.58
CA HIS A 31 -5.54 2.47 -7.19
C HIS A 31 -5.02 3.44 -8.23
N LEU A 32 -3.93 4.15 -7.93
CA LEU A 32 -3.31 5.08 -8.88
C LEU A 32 -2.82 4.35 -10.14
N VAL A 33 -2.20 3.17 -9.98
CA VAL A 33 -1.77 2.35 -11.12
C VAL A 33 -2.98 1.92 -11.95
N GLN A 34 -4.09 1.54 -11.31
CA GLN A 34 -5.33 1.20 -12.04
C GLN A 34 -5.90 2.39 -12.82
N GLN A 35 -5.76 3.62 -12.30
CA GLN A 35 -6.25 4.82 -12.97
C GLN A 35 -5.33 5.26 -14.13
N GLU A 36 -4.02 5.13 -13.95
CA GLU A 36 -3.02 5.76 -14.83
C GLU A 36 -2.31 4.77 -15.78
N CYS A 37 -2.58 3.46 -15.72
CA CYS A 37 -1.83 2.47 -16.52
C CYS A 37 -2.00 2.63 -18.04
N GLY A 38 -3.05 3.29 -18.51
CA GLY A 38 -3.32 3.50 -19.93
C GLY A 38 -3.25 2.20 -20.73
N ASN A 39 -2.39 2.17 -21.76
CA ASN A 39 -2.19 1.01 -22.64
C ASN A 39 -1.01 0.10 -22.21
N LEU A 40 -0.48 0.26 -21.00
CA LEU A 40 0.61 -0.58 -20.50
C LEU A 40 0.06 -1.92 -20.00
N ASN A 41 0.75 -3.01 -20.35
CA ASN A 41 0.47 -4.32 -19.79
C ASN A 41 0.99 -4.39 -18.34
N VAL A 42 0.10 -4.21 -17.36
CA VAL A 42 0.43 -4.17 -15.93
C VAL A 42 -0.28 -5.27 -15.17
N VAL A 43 0.42 -5.88 -14.20
CA VAL A 43 -0.15 -6.83 -13.24
C VAL A 43 0.22 -6.41 -11.82
N ILE A 44 -0.75 -6.52 -10.91
CA ILE A 44 -0.56 -6.28 -9.47
C ILE A 44 -0.56 -7.62 -8.76
N VAL A 45 0.58 -8.00 -8.20
CA VAL A 45 0.72 -9.23 -7.39
C VAL A 45 0.67 -8.85 -5.91
N ARG A 46 -0.16 -9.56 -5.13
CA ARG A 46 -0.33 -9.36 -3.69
C ARG A 46 0.23 -10.56 -2.92
N PRO A 47 1.55 -10.64 -2.71
CA PRO A 47 2.15 -11.75 -2.00
C PRO A 47 1.79 -11.71 -0.51
N SER A 48 1.87 -12.87 0.16
CA SER A 48 1.88 -12.96 1.62
C SER A 48 3.21 -12.47 2.19
N ILE A 49 3.33 -12.49 3.53
CA ILE A 49 4.60 -12.19 4.22
C ILE A 49 5.66 -13.20 3.76
N VAL A 50 6.80 -12.68 3.27
CA VAL A 50 7.92 -13.51 2.83
C VAL A 50 8.80 -13.86 4.03
N GLY A 51 8.82 -15.14 4.39
CA GLY A 51 9.76 -15.69 5.37
C GLY A 51 11.16 -15.92 4.78
N ALA A 52 12.15 -16.10 5.65
CA ALA A 52 13.51 -16.44 5.22
C ALA A 52 13.55 -17.87 4.65
N SER A 53 14.16 -18.05 3.47
CA SER A 53 14.44 -19.37 2.90
C SER A 53 15.75 -19.39 2.11
N TRP A 54 16.42 -20.55 2.11
CA TRP A 54 17.70 -20.77 1.43
C TRP A 54 17.58 -21.09 -0.07
N LYS A 55 16.49 -21.72 -0.52
CA LYS A 55 16.36 -22.14 -1.93
C LYS A 55 15.01 -21.79 -2.59
N GLU A 56 13.87 -21.92 -1.92
CA GLU A 56 12.54 -21.47 -2.39
C GLU A 56 11.64 -21.19 -1.19
N PRO A 57 10.62 -20.32 -1.25
CA PRO A 57 9.70 -20.13 -0.12
C PRO A 57 9.17 -21.49 0.34
N PHE A 58 9.53 -21.88 1.57
CA PHE A 58 9.08 -23.12 2.17
C PHE A 58 7.61 -22.92 2.60
N PRO A 59 6.71 -23.91 2.41
CA PRO A 59 5.31 -23.78 2.79
C PRO A 59 5.13 -23.41 4.27
#